data_AF-A0A182QKH6-F1
#
_entry.id   AF-A0A182QKH6-F1
#
_cell.length_a   1.000
_cell.length_b   1.000
_cell.length_c   1.000
_cell.angle_alpha   90.00
_cell.angle_beta   90.00
_cell.angle_gamma   90.00
#
_symmetry.space_group_name_H-M   'P 1'
#
loop_
_entity.id
_entity.type
_entity.pdbx_description
1 polymer ?
#
loop_
_entity_poly.entity_id
_entity_poly.type
_entity_poly.pdbx_seq_one_letter_code
_entity_poly.pdbx_strand_id
1 'polypeptide(L)'
;MKSLAAVIVIVVIVNSLHVGALHSNSFDVIRGCKQYNAVLGYDGPVTYFPTSEFLHVGLQAESKFFKIAIQGPSDGHIRFGESLFPYDKDVIELVFVVEVFNNGTVQVSIDGQVHPFLSFNDEARIPVNYMAFAKWDRDLVYFYDSIKGCIQFDDALGYNETPRYLATNTFRNVGRTSNSRYFRIGVVGKNDGHIRYGRSAYPFNENVIELVLSGWSNTQTVARRQFRNRNQTHNNVLLKELATPGLLHRARPMVFRLEVFDNGLVQLTKDGEPKPFFQFSDTLHAIPADYIAFVKFDVDMIYFYDCPLNVEPSATIGGEDSVLLRCSIA
;
A
#
# COMPACT_ATOMS: atom_id res chain seq x y z
N MET A 1 -52.08 -32.64 -40.03
CA MET A 1 -50.84 -31.82 -40.16
C MET A 1 -50.73 -30.87 -38.97
N LYS A 2 -49.52 -30.37 -38.68
CA LYS A 2 -49.17 -29.69 -37.42
C LYS A 2 -49.53 -28.20 -37.44
N SER A 3 -49.94 -27.66 -36.29
CA SER A 3 -49.78 -26.25 -35.89
C SER A 3 -49.98 -26.17 -34.37
N LEU A 4 -49.01 -26.67 -33.60
CA LEU A 4 -47.97 -25.86 -32.95
C LEU A 4 -48.55 -24.81 -31.99
N ALA A 5 -48.71 -25.20 -30.73
CA ALA A 5 -48.98 -24.27 -29.64
C ALA A 5 -47.78 -23.33 -29.45
N ALA A 6 -48.02 -22.02 -29.47
CA ALA A 6 -46.99 -21.02 -29.17
C ALA A 6 -46.76 -20.94 -27.66
N VAL A 7 -45.89 -21.81 -27.14
CA VAL A 7 -45.35 -21.66 -25.79
C VAL A 7 -44.38 -20.48 -25.80
N ILE A 8 -44.84 -19.33 -25.31
CA ILE A 8 -43.98 -18.16 -25.09
C ILE A 8 -43.08 -18.48 -23.89
N VAL A 9 -41.89 -19.02 -24.16
CA VAL A 9 -40.84 -19.13 -23.16
C VAL A 9 -40.28 -17.73 -22.92
N ILE A 10 -40.67 -17.12 -21.80
CA ILE A 10 -39.98 -15.93 -21.29
C ILE A 10 -38.62 -16.41 -20.80
N VAL A 11 -37.63 -16.40 -21.69
CA VAL A 11 -36.22 -16.52 -21.31
C VAL A 11 -35.87 -15.24 -20.56
N VAL A 12 -35.94 -15.29 -19.23
CA VAL A 12 -35.35 -14.27 -18.38
C VAL A 12 -33.85 -14.35 -18.58
N ILE A 13 -33.33 -13.52 -19.49
CA ILE A 13 -31.90 -13.27 -19.60
C ILE A 13 -31.51 -12.52 -18.33
N VAL A 14 -31.18 -13.28 -17.28
CA VAL A 14 -30.32 -12.80 -16.21
C VAL A 14 -28.94 -12.60 -16.86
N ASN A 15 -28.81 -11.49 -17.59
CA ASN A 15 -27.52 -10.90 -17.82
C ASN A 15 -27.02 -10.56 -16.43
N SER A 16 -26.08 -11.36 -15.94
CA SER A 16 -25.25 -11.05 -14.81
C SER A 16 -24.57 -9.71 -15.11
N LEU A 17 -25.24 -8.63 -14.73
CA LEU A 17 -24.69 -7.29 -14.72
C LEU A 17 -23.57 -7.31 -13.70
N HIS A 18 -22.40 -7.71 -14.17
CA HIS A 18 -21.13 -7.46 -13.52
C HIS A 18 -20.97 -5.95 -13.56
N VAL A 19 -21.55 -5.28 -12.57
CA VAL A 19 -21.32 -3.88 -12.27
C VAL A 19 -19.90 -3.79 -11.71
N GLY A 20 -18.92 -3.99 -12.59
CA GLY A 20 -17.55 -3.62 -12.32
C GLY A 20 -17.56 -2.12 -12.06
N ALA A 21 -17.26 -1.73 -10.82
CA ALA A 21 -17.14 -0.35 -10.42
C ALA A 21 -15.89 0.26 -11.07
N LEU A 22 -16.00 0.57 -12.36
CA LEU A 22 -14.97 1.22 -13.19
C LEU A 22 -14.85 2.70 -12.81
N HIS A 23 -14.39 2.96 -11.59
CA HIS A 23 -14.04 4.29 -11.12
C HIS A 23 -12.52 4.47 -11.05
N SER A 24 -12.02 5.38 -11.90
CA SER A 24 -10.67 5.92 -11.80
C SER A 24 -10.60 6.89 -10.61
N ASN A 25 -10.46 6.36 -9.39
CA ASN A 25 -10.28 7.16 -8.19
C ASN A 25 -8.88 7.80 -8.19
N SER A 26 -8.80 9.12 -7.99
CA SER A 26 -7.50 9.78 -7.83
C SER A 26 -6.90 9.47 -6.46
N PHE A 27 -5.61 9.12 -6.44
CA PHE A 27 -4.83 8.92 -5.20
C PHE A 27 -4.68 10.21 -4.36
N ASP A 28 -5.03 11.38 -4.89
CA ASP A 28 -5.00 12.63 -4.11
C ASP A 28 -6.10 12.70 -3.03
N VAL A 29 -7.22 11.97 -3.20
CA VAL A 29 -8.44 12.08 -2.36
C VAL A 29 -8.26 11.50 -0.94
N ILE A 30 -7.19 10.72 -0.74
CA ILE A 30 -6.90 9.88 0.45
C ILE A 30 -5.59 10.30 1.16
N ARG A 31 -5.05 11.47 0.79
CA ARG A 31 -3.75 11.99 1.25
C ARG A 31 -3.76 12.35 2.74
N GLY A 32 -3.32 11.41 3.59
CA GLY A 32 -3.15 11.60 5.04
C GLY A 32 -3.97 10.67 5.94
N CYS A 33 -4.48 9.57 5.40
CA CYS A 33 -5.14 8.53 6.19
C CYS A 33 -4.13 7.67 7.01
N LYS A 34 -4.66 6.67 7.74
CA LYS A 34 -3.90 5.62 8.48
C LYS A 34 -4.23 4.27 7.82
N GLN A 35 -3.23 3.40 7.62
CA GLN A 35 -3.36 2.15 6.84
C GLN A 35 -3.31 0.90 7.68
N TYR A 36 -3.82 -0.17 7.09
CA TYR A 36 -3.64 -1.51 7.56
C TYR A 36 -3.54 -2.50 6.39
N ASN A 37 -2.36 -3.10 6.19
CA ASN A 37 -2.10 -4.02 5.06
C ASN A 37 -2.10 -5.51 5.45
N ALA A 38 -2.16 -5.85 6.73
CA ALA A 38 -2.24 -7.26 7.15
C ALA A 38 -3.69 -7.75 7.15
N VAL A 39 -4.38 -7.53 6.04
CA VAL A 39 -5.76 -7.97 5.88
C VAL A 39 -5.77 -9.48 5.66
N LEU A 40 -6.16 -10.21 6.70
CA LEU A 40 -6.28 -11.66 6.66
C LEU A 40 -7.53 -12.06 5.86
N GLY A 41 -7.56 -13.32 5.43
CA GLY A 41 -8.75 -13.92 4.82
C GLY A 41 -9.98 -13.81 5.73
N TYR A 42 -11.17 -13.92 5.16
CA TYR A 42 -12.45 -13.62 5.79
C TYR A 42 -12.66 -14.34 7.14
N ASP A 43 -12.28 -15.62 7.22
CA ASP A 43 -12.35 -16.47 8.42
C ASP A 43 -11.09 -16.36 9.32
N GLY A 44 -10.14 -15.51 8.97
CA GLY A 44 -8.89 -15.31 9.69
C GLY A 44 -9.05 -14.43 10.94
N PRO A 45 -8.10 -14.51 11.91
CA PRO A 45 -8.13 -13.71 13.14
C PRO A 45 -7.77 -12.24 12.87
N VAL A 46 -8.70 -11.49 12.28
CA VAL A 46 -8.53 -10.07 11.93
C VAL A 46 -8.29 -9.19 13.15
N THR A 47 -7.41 -8.21 13.03
CA THR A 47 -7.14 -7.24 14.11
C THR A 47 -8.19 -6.15 14.10
N TYR A 48 -8.84 -5.96 15.24
CA TYR A 48 -9.72 -4.82 15.51
C TYR A 48 -8.92 -3.65 16.09
N PHE A 49 -9.19 -2.44 15.62
CA PHE A 49 -8.57 -1.19 16.05
C PHE A 49 -9.58 -0.32 16.79
N PRO A 50 -9.25 0.24 17.97
CA PRO A 50 -10.14 1.18 18.63
C PRO A 50 -10.34 2.41 17.74
N THR A 51 -11.59 2.77 17.46
CA THR A 51 -11.95 3.96 16.68
C THR A 51 -11.55 5.27 17.38
N SER A 52 -11.32 5.23 18.69
CA SER A 52 -10.70 6.33 19.46
C SER A 52 -9.24 6.61 19.09
N GLU A 53 -8.54 5.68 18.43
CA GLU A 53 -7.16 5.86 17.94
C GLU A 53 -7.09 6.37 16.48
N PHE A 54 -8.22 6.79 15.91
CA PHE A 54 -8.30 7.26 14.53
C PHE A 54 -8.25 8.79 14.51
N LEU A 55 -7.30 9.34 13.74
CA LEU A 55 -7.02 10.79 13.73
C LEU A 55 -8.13 11.65 13.09
N HIS A 56 -8.99 11.03 12.25
CA HIS A 56 -9.96 11.74 11.42
C HIS A 56 -11.36 11.06 11.50
N VAL A 57 -11.86 10.83 12.72
CA VAL A 57 -13.25 10.40 12.93
C VAL A 57 -14.15 11.63 12.92
N GLY A 58 -15.14 11.64 12.04
CA GLY A 58 -16.21 12.62 12.07
C GLY A 58 -17.23 12.27 13.15
N LEU A 59 -17.62 13.26 13.95
CA LEU A 59 -18.64 13.12 14.98
C LEU A 59 -19.78 14.10 14.70
N GLN A 60 -21.01 13.60 14.69
CA GLN A 60 -22.22 14.42 14.77
C GLN A 60 -22.94 14.12 16.11
N ALA A 61 -24.05 14.82 16.38
CA ALA A 61 -24.85 14.56 17.58
C ALA A 61 -25.36 13.11 17.65
N GLU A 62 -25.68 12.51 16.49
CA GLU A 62 -26.30 11.19 16.39
C GLU A 62 -25.53 10.18 15.51
N SER A 63 -24.30 10.49 15.10
CA SER A 63 -23.51 9.59 14.23
C SER A 63 -22.01 9.70 14.42
N LYS A 64 -21.31 8.64 14.00
CA LYS A 64 -19.88 8.67 13.66
C LYS A 64 -19.71 8.40 12.16
N PHE A 65 -18.88 9.19 11.49
CA PHE A 65 -18.54 8.97 10.08
C PHE A 65 -17.04 8.78 9.86
N PHE A 66 -16.71 7.91 8.90
CA PHE A 66 -15.35 7.49 8.60
C PHE A 66 -15.07 7.61 7.11
N LYS A 67 -14.03 8.38 6.74
CA LYS A 67 -13.51 8.38 5.37
C LYS A 67 -12.57 7.19 5.21
N ILE A 68 -13.05 6.14 4.54
CA ILE A 68 -12.31 4.90 4.31
C ILE A 68 -12.14 4.70 2.81
N ALA A 69 -10.92 4.39 2.40
CA ALA A 69 -10.59 4.02 1.04
C ALA A 69 -10.04 2.60 1.03
N ILE A 70 -10.64 1.75 0.19
CA ILE A 70 -10.24 0.37 0.01
C ILE A 70 -9.64 0.25 -1.39
N GLN A 71 -8.41 -0.22 -1.50
CA GLN A 71 -7.81 -0.60 -2.78
C GLN A 71 -7.62 -2.10 -2.85
N GLY A 72 -8.29 -2.74 -3.81
CA GLY A 72 -8.10 -4.12 -4.19
C GLY A 72 -8.94 -4.46 -5.43
N PRO A 73 -8.65 -5.55 -6.15
CA PRO A 73 -9.38 -5.92 -7.36
C PRO A 73 -10.77 -6.53 -7.10
N SER A 74 -11.06 -6.97 -5.87
CA SER A 74 -12.35 -7.53 -5.42
C SER A 74 -12.47 -7.47 -3.89
N ASP A 75 -13.70 -7.64 -3.39
CA ASP A 75 -14.03 -8.16 -2.05
C ASP A 75 -13.31 -7.47 -0.86
N GLY A 76 -13.52 -6.16 -0.80
CA GLY A 76 -13.07 -5.29 0.28
C GLY A 76 -14.03 -5.24 1.46
N HIS A 77 -13.72 -5.90 2.59
CA HIS A 77 -14.61 -5.93 3.76
C HIS A 77 -14.04 -5.08 4.93
N ILE A 78 -14.87 -4.19 5.48
CA ILE A 78 -14.65 -3.47 6.74
C ILE A 78 -15.60 -4.07 7.77
N ARG A 79 -15.11 -4.47 8.94
CA ARG A 79 -15.95 -4.96 10.05
C ARG A 79 -15.96 -3.97 11.21
N PHE A 80 -17.12 -3.75 11.83
CA PHE A 80 -17.26 -2.93 13.04
C PHE A 80 -17.77 -3.76 14.21
N GLY A 81 -17.31 -3.44 15.43
CA GLY A 81 -17.70 -4.17 16.64
C GLY A 81 -17.56 -3.35 17.92
N GLU A 82 -18.26 -3.81 18.96
CA GLU A 82 -18.26 -3.20 20.29
C GLU A 82 -16.94 -3.42 21.05
N SER A 83 -16.26 -4.54 20.80
CA SER A 83 -15.06 -4.98 21.53
C SER A 83 -13.87 -5.30 20.62
N LEU A 84 -12.66 -5.29 21.20
CA LEU A 84 -11.40 -5.65 20.54
C LEU A 84 -11.37 -7.11 20.04
N PHE A 85 -12.17 -7.97 20.67
CA PHE A 85 -12.30 -9.38 20.34
C PHE A 85 -13.80 -9.73 20.35
N PRO A 86 -14.52 -9.52 19.23
CA PRO A 86 -15.95 -9.81 19.13
C PRO A 86 -16.20 -11.29 18.81
N TYR A 87 -15.55 -12.20 19.53
CA TYR A 87 -15.89 -13.63 19.45
C TYR A 87 -17.31 -13.82 20.00
N ASP A 88 -18.10 -14.65 19.32
CA ASP A 88 -19.51 -14.93 19.62
C ASP A 88 -20.40 -13.66 19.71
N LYS A 89 -20.04 -12.60 18.97
CA LYS A 89 -20.80 -11.34 18.84
C LYS A 89 -21.05 -10.98 17.39
N ASP A 90 -22.19 -10.32 17.14
CA ASP A 90 -22.51 -9.74 15.85
C ASP A 90 -21.56 -8.58 15.49
N VAL A 91 -21.33 -8.41 14.19
CA VAL A 91 -20.47 -7.36 13.61
C VAL A 91 -21.11 -6.79 12.34
N ILE A 92 -20.89 -5.51 12.08
CA ILE A 92 -21.39 -4.82 10.88
C ILE A 92 -20.33 -4.92 9.76
N GLU A 93 -20.68 -5.32 8.54
CA GLU A 93 -19.72 -5.52 7.44
C GLU A 93 -20.00 -4.63 6.21
N LEU A 94 -19.00 -3.85 5.75
CA LEU A 94 -19.16 -2.75 4.77
C LEU A 94 -17.97 -2.46 3.85
N VAL A 95 -18.22 -1.54 2.91
CA VAL A 95 -17.30 -1.02 1.88
C VAL A 95 -17.49 0.51 1.82
N PHE A 96 -16.53 1.33 1.35
CA PHE A 96 -16.64 2.80 1.09
C PHE A 96 -16.80 3.75 2.32
N VAL A 97 -17.28 5.00 2.13
CA VAL A 97 -17.46 6.00 3.21
C VAL A 97 -18.63 5.58 4.07
N VAL A 98 -18.37 5.28 5.34
CA VAL A 98 -19.38 4.75 6.26
C VAL A 98 -19.79 5.82 7.26
N GLU A 99 -21.10 6.05 7.37
CA GLU A 99 -21.72 6.75 8.50
C GLU A 99 -22.63 5.80 9.27
N VAL A 100 -22.38 5.66 10.57
CA VAL A 100 -23.18 4.84 11.48
C VAL A 100 -23.90 5.75 12.47
N PHE A 101 -25.22 5.65 12.49
CA PHE A 101 -26.10 6.43 13.34
C PHE A 101 -26.46 5.68 14.63
N ASN A 102 -26.64 6.41 15.73
CA ASN A 102 -27.00 5.88 17.05
C ASN A 102 -28.32 5.08 17.06
N ASN A 103 -29.19 5.30 16.06
CA ASN A 103 -30.46 4.59 15.91
C ASN A 103 -30.34 3.19 15.27
N GLY A 104 -29.13 2.78 14.84
CA GLY A 104 -28.88 1.54 14.10
C GLY A 104 -28.85 1.70 12.57
N THR A 105 -29.23 2.86 12.04
CA THR A 105 -29.08 3.12 10.60
C THR A 105 -27.60 3.16 10.24
N VAL A 106 -27.23 2.49 9.15
CA VAL A 106 -25.90 2.56 8.58
C VAL A 106 -26.00 2.93 7.12
N GLN A 107 -25.24 3.95 6.73
CA GLN A 107 -25.21 4.49 5.38
C GLN A 107 -23.81 4.43 4.80
N VAL A 108 -23.78 4.17 3.50
CA VAL A 108 -22.55 4.04 2.73
C VAL A 108 -22.64 4.90 1.47
N SER A 109 -21.69 5.82 1.35
CA SER A 109 -21.60 6.79 0.25
C SER A 109 -20.24 6.77 -0.44
N ILE A 110 -20.18 7.39 -1.62
CA ILE A 110 -18.92 7.80 -2.24
C ILE A 110 -18.66 9.25 -1.80
N ASP A 111 -17.41 9.57 -1.47
CA ASP A 111 -17.01 10.92 -1.06
C ASP A 111 -17.46 11.97 -2.11
N GLY A 112 -18.21 12.99 -1.66
CA GLY A 112 -18.82 14.00 -2.53
C GLY A 112 -20.17 13.61 -3.18
N GLN A 113 -20.77 12.45 -2.87
CA GLN A 113 -22.15 12.13 -3.26
C GLN A 113 -23.15 12.46 -2.16
N VAL A 114 -24.27 13.07 -2.55
CA VAL A 114 -25.34 13.55 -1.65
C VAL A 114 -26.24 12.41 -1.13
N HIS A 115 -26.18 11.23 -1.74
CA HIS A 115 -27.01 10.08 -1.38
C HIS A 115 -26.16 8.83 -1.19
N PRO A 116 -26.41 8.04 -0.13
CA PRO A 116 -25.78 6.73 0.01
C PRO A 116 -26.32 5.78 -1.07
N PHE A 117 -25.44 4.96 -1.66
CA PHE A 117 -25.85 3.92 -2.60
C PHE A 117 -26.13 2.58 -1.88
N LEU A 118 -25.77 2.45 -0.60
CA LEU A 118 -26.16 1.37 0.28
C LEU A 118 -26.60 1.95 1.64
N SER A 119 -27.77 1.53 2.11
CA SER A 119 -28.28 1.87 3.44
C SER A 119 -29.02 0.66 4.00
N PHE A 120 -28.82 0.37 5.27
CA PHE A 120 -29.52 -0.70 6.00
C PHE A 120 -29.63 -0.31 7.48
N ASN A 121 -30.29 -1.17 8.27
CA ASN A 121 -30.47 -0.96 9.70
C ASN A 121 -29.90 -2.16 10.46
N ASP A 122 -28.92 -1.89 11.31
CA ASP A 122 -28.46 -2.81 12.35
C ASP A 122 -29.44 -2.74 13.54
N GLU A 123 -30.27 -3.79 13.68
CA GLU A 123 -31.22 -3.90 14.79
C GLU A 123 -30.54 -4.09 16.16
N ALA A 124 -29.32 -4.63 16.19
CA ALA A 124 -28.54 -4.81 17.41
C ALA A 124 -27.86 -3.50 17.87
N ARG A 125 -27.75 -2.49 16.99
CA ARG A 125 -27.18 -1.16 17.24
C ARG A 125 -25.76 -1.25 17.84
N ILE A 126 -24.93 -2.09 17.23
CA ILE A 126 -23.59 -2.45 17.68
C ILE A 126 -22.74 -1.17 17.81
N PRO A 127 -22.26 -0.84 19.02
CA PRO A 127 -21.46 0.37 19.21
C PRO A 127 -20.18 0.33 18.38
N VAL A 128 -19.98 1.37 17.56
CA VAL A 128 -18.81 1.50 16.68
C VAL A 128 -17.60 1.97 17.48
N ASN A 129 -17.12 1.06 18.33
CA ASN A 129 -15.98 1.27 19.22
C ASN A 129 -14.70 0.76 18.57
N TYR A 130 -14.78 -0.31 17.78
CA TYR A 130 -13.66 -0.92 17.07
C TYR A 130 -13.98 -1.15 15.58
N MET A 131 -12.94 -1.13 14.76
CA MET A 131 -13.00 -1.40 13.31
C MET A 131 -11.88 -2.37 12.92
N ALA A 132 -12.20 -3.40 12.13
CA ALA A 132 -11.25 -4.31 11.49
C ALA A 132 -11.40 -4.27 9.97
N PHE A 133 -10.42 -4.82 9.27
CA PHE A 133 -10.45 -5.00 7.82
C PHE A 133 -10.26 -6.49 7.50
N ALA A 134 -11.03 -7.01 6.55
CA ALA A 134 -11.01 -8.40 6.10
C ALA A 134 -11.06 -8.46 4.56
N LYS A 135 -10.59 -9.57 3.97
CA LYS A 135 -10.64 -9.83 2.53
C LYS A 135 -11.20 -11.22 2.26
N TRP A 136 -11.87 -11.44 1.13
CA TRP A 136 -12.18 -12.81 0.69
C TRP A 136 -10.98 -13.46 0.00
N ASP A 137 -10.63 -13.02 -1.22
CA ASP A 137 -9.60 -13.65 -2.05
C ASP A 137 -8.35 -12.77 -2.29
N ARG A 138 -8.51 -11.45 -2.52
CA ARG A 138 -7.43 -10.56 -3.02
C ARG A 138 -6.92 -9.59 -1.98
N ASP A 139 -5.62 -9.28 -2.03
CA ASP A 139 -4.99 -8.35 -1.10
C ASP A 139 -5.59 -6.95 -1.17
N LEU A 140 -5.80 -6.37 0.01
CA LEU A 140 -6.38 -5.04 0.20
C LEU A 140 -5.34 -4.09 0.81
N VAL A 141 -5.32 -2.86 0.30
CA VAL A 141 -4.36 -1.81 0.66
C VAL A 141 -5.11 -0.53 1.06
N TYR A 142 -4.58 0.18 2.06
CA TYR A 142 -5.06 1.48 2.56
C TYR A 142 -3.88 2.50 2.50
N PHE A 143 -3.85 3.61 3.25
CA PHE A 143 -2.75 4.63 3.12
C PHE A 143 -2.19 5.15 4.47
N TYR A 144 -0.91 4.88 4.83
CA TYR A 144 -0.24 5.31 6.09
C TYR A 144 0.21 6.76 5.94
N ASP A 145 0.15 7.56 6.99
CA ASP A 145 0.66 8.93 6.95
C ASP A 145 2.17 9.00 6.67
N SER A 146 2.94 7.96 7.04
CA SER A 146 4.38 7.87 6.71
C SER A 146 4.67 7.72 5.20
N ILE A 147 3.71 7.27 4.39
CA ILE A 147 3.86 7.15 2.92
C ILE A 147 2.98 8.16 2.16
N LYS A 148 2.49 9.18 2.84
CA LYS A 148 1.65 10.24 2.28
C LYS A 148 2.32 10.89 1.06
N GLY A 149 1.67 10.78 -0.10
CA GLY A 149 2.14 11.34 -1.37
C GLY A 149 3.14 10.48 -2.14
N CYS A 150 3.49 9.28 -1.66
CA CYS A 150 4.18 8.28 -2.48
C CYS A 150 3.26 7.73 -3.57
N ILE A 151 3.85 7.24 -4.66
CA ILE A 151 3.17 6.39 -5.63
C ILE A 151 3.27 4.93 -5.17
N GLN A 152 2.15 4.20 -5.19
CA GLN A 152 2.10 2.77 -4.87
C GLN A 152 2.49 1.90 -6.08
N PHE A 153 3.11 0.76 -5.80
CA PHE A 153 3.40 -0.30 -6.74
C PHE A 153 3.20 -1.66 -6.07
N ASP A 154 2.08 -2.31 -6.36
CA ASP A 154 1.60 -3.59 -5.82
C ASP A 154 1.71 -4.75 -6.83
N ASP A 155 1.83 -4.45 -8.13
CA ASP A 155 2.06 -5.42 -9.21
C ASP A 155 3.54 -5.85 -9.33
N ALA A 156 4.11 -6.29 -8.22
CA ALA A 156 5.49 -6.80 -8.17
C ALA A 156 5.58 -8.19 -8.81
N LEU A 157 6.17 -8.27 -10.01
CA LEU A 157 6.43 -9.53 -10.70
C LEU A 157 7.46 -10.42 -9.97
N GLY A 158 7.44 -11.72 -10.25
CA GLY A 158 8.36 -12.68 -9.68
C GLY A 158 9.84 -12.43 -10.03
N TYR A 159 10.73 -12.86 -9.15
CA TYR A 159 12.16 -12.54 -9.17
C TYR A 159 12.88 -12.82 -10.50
N ASN A 160 12.48 -13.87 -11.23
CA ASN A 160 13.05 -14.25 -12.53
C ASN A 160 12.35 -13.60 -13.74
N GLU A 161 11.19 -12.97 -13.56
CA GLU A 161 10.42 -12.36 -14.64
C GLU A 161 11.08 -11.09 -15.19
N THR A 162 10.37 -10.39 -16.08
CA THR A 162 10.85 -9.14 -16.70
C THR A 162 10.11 -7.94 -16.08
N PRO A 163 10.58 -7.40 -14.95
CA PRO A 163 9.91 -6.29 -14.30
C PRO A 163 10.01 -5.01 -15.12
N ARG A 164 9.03 -4.12 -14.92
CA ARG A 164 9.05 -2.77 -15.47
C ARG A 164 10.09 -1.92 -14.73
N TYR A 165 11.15 -1.55 -15.43
CA TYR A 165 12.11 -0.55 -14.96
C TYR A 165 11.55 0.86 -15.22
N LEU A 166 11.28 1.59 -14.14
CA LEU A 166 10.73 2.93 -14.12
C LEU A 166 11.87 3.96 -14.22
N ALA A 167 11.77 4.90 -15.16
CA ALA A 167 12.78 5.92 -15.36
C ALA A 167 12.77 6.96 -14.23
N THR A 168 13.85 7.05 -13.46
CA THR A 168 13.93 7.95 -12.29
C THR A 168 13.91 9.44 -12.64
N ASN A 169 14.13 9.79 -13.91
CA ASN A 169 13.97 11.17 -14.39
C ASN A 169 12.50 11.61 -14.51
N THR A 170 11.52 10.70 -14.46
CA THR A 170 10.09 11.04 -14.43
C THR A 170 9.53 11.19 -13.01
N PHE A 171 10.30 10.82 -11.99
CA PHE A 171 9.93 10.92 -10.58
C PHE A 171 9.99 12.39 -10.11
N ARG A 172 8.97 12.83 -9.38
CA ARG A 172 8.79 14.20 -8.88
C ARG A 172 9.67 14.52 -7.66
N ASN A 173 9.93 13.52 -6.83
CA ASN A 173 10.55 13.61 -5.52
C ASN A 173 11.92 12.92 -5.49
N VAL A 174 12.80 13.27 -6.44
CA VAL A 174 14.19 12.76 -6.48
C VAL A 174 15.15 13.78 -5.90
N GLY A 175 15.79 13.39 -4.80
CA GLY A 175 16.82 14.17 -4.14
C GLY A 175 18.12 14.11 -4.93
N ARG A 176 18.83 15.24 -4.99
CA ARG A 176 20.11 15.36 -5.70
C ARG A 176 21.08 16.18 -4.86
N THR A 177 22.30 15.68 -4.74
CA THR A 177 23.45 16.45 -4.27
C THR A 177 24.39 16.73 -5.45
N SER A 178 25.60 17.23 -5.19
CA SER A 178 26.62 17.37 -6.23
C SER A 178 27.22 16.03 -6.70
N ASN A 179 27.02 14.93 -5.97
CA ASN A 179 27.63 13.63 -6.25
C ASN A 179 26.75 12.42 -5.88
N SER A 180 25.45 12.62 -5.64
CA SER A 180 24.51 11.56 -5.29
C SER A 180 23.08 11.86 -5.76
N ARG A 181 22.32 10.79 -5.94
CA ARG A 181 20.86 10.80 -6.08
C ARG A 181 20.25 10.00 -4.95
N TYR A 182 19.19 10.53 -4.34
CA TYR A 182 18.48 9.84 -3.27
C TYR A 182 16.97 9.79 -3.49
N PHE A 183 16.41 8.66 -3.07
CA PHE A 183 15.02 8.28 -3.23
C PHE A 183 14.50 7.87 -1.87
N ARG A 184 13.32 8.37 -1.50
CA ARG A 184 12.59 7.87 -0.35
C ARG A 184 11.66 6.76 -0.82
N ILE A 185 11.77 5.59 -0.19
CA ILE A 185 11.10 4.35 -0.59
C ILE A 185 10.47 3.70 0.64
N GLY A 186 9.23 3.25 0.53
CA GLY A 186 8.55 2.41 1.51
C GLY A 186 8.38 0.97 0.99
N VAL A 187 8.52 -0.02 1.87
CA VAL A 187 8.31 -1.43 1.53
C VAL A 187 7.46 -2.11 2.60
N VAL A 188 6.38 -2.78 2.18
CA VAL A 188 5.51 -3.61 3.02
C VAL A 188 5.53 -5.04 2.49
N GLY A 189 5.72 -6.00 3.39
CA GLY A 189 5.79 -7.41 3.05
C GLY A 189 6.28 -8.27 4.22
N LYS A 190 6.23 -9.60 4.06
CA LYS A 190 6.68 -10.54 5.10
C LYS A 190 8.21 -10.66 5.16
N ASN A 191 8.83 -10.76 3.99
CA ASN A 191 10.25 -11.02 3.74
C ASN A 191 10.58 -10.68 2.27
N ASP A 192 11.87 -10.70 1.90
CA ASP A 192 12.35 -10.65 0.50
C ASP A 192 11.80 -9.48 -0.35
N GLY A 193 11.97 -8.26 0.17
CA GLY A 193 11.73 -7.03 -0.59
C GLY A 193 12.88 -6.73 -1.55
N HIS A 194 12.71 -7.07 -2.83
CA HIS A 194 13.71 -6.88 -3.87
C HIS A 194 13.53 -5.57 -4.65
N ILE A 195 14.57 -4.73 -4.64
CA ILE A 195 14.67 -3.52 -5.44
C ILE A 195 15.85 -3.69 -6.39
N ARG A 196 15.67 -3.39 -7.68
CA ARG A 196 16.74 -3.40 -8.68
C ARG A 196 16.90 -2.03 -9.31
N TYR A 197 18.13 -1.62 -9.64
CA TYR A 197 18.35 -0.38 -10.37
C TYR A 197 19.52 -0.46 -11.36
N GLY A 198 19.45 0.33 -12.43
CA GLY A 198 20.41 0.30 -13.53
C GLY A 198 20.29 1.47 -14.51
N ARG A 199 21.02 1.37 -15.63
CA ARG A 199 21.13 2.42 -16.67
C ARG A 199 20.01 2.38 -17.72
N SER A 200 19.28 1.27 -17.81
CA SER A 200 18.37 0.96 -18.91
C SER A 200 17.01 0.49 -18.43
N ALA A 201 15.96 0.84 -19.18
CA ALA A 201 14.62 0.26 -19.04
C ALA A 201 14.57 -1.26 -19.33
N TYR A 202 15.57 -1.76 -20.05
CA TYR A 202 15.68 -3.16 -20.48
C TYR A 202 17.14 -3.62 -20.29
N PRO A 203 17.57 -3.92 -19.04
CA PRO A 203 18.97 -4.27 -18.73
C PRO A 203 19.30 -5.73 -19.10
N PHE A 204 19.05 -6.09 -20.36
CA PHE A 204 19.39 -7.40 -20.91
C PHE A 204 20.84 -7.43 -21.38
N ASN A 205 21.59 -8.41 -20.87
CA ASN A 205 23.04 -8.52 -20.95
C ASN A 205 23.76 -7.31 -20.30
N GLU A 206 23.15 -6.70 -19.28
CA GLU A 206 23.74 -5.62 -18.47
C GLU A 206 23.81 -6.04 -16.99
N ASN A 207 24.66 -5.35 -16.22
CA ASN A 207 24.65 -5.39 -14.76
C ASN A 207 23.62 -4.38 -14.20
N VAL A 208 22.78 -4.85 -13.28
CA VAL A 208 22.01 -4.02 -12.36
C VAL A 208 22.54 -4.19 -10.94
N ILE A 209 22.23 -3.26 -10.06
CA ILE A 209 22.32 -3.51 -8.61
C ILE A 209 21.01 -4.12 -8.16
N GLU A 210 21.09 -5.17 -7.34
CA GLU A 210 19.97 -5.79 -6.63
C GLU A 210 20.16 -5.57 -5.12
N LEU A 211 19.14 -5.01 -4.49
CA LEU A 211 18.98 -4.91 -3.05
C LEU A 211 17.92 -5.91 -2.62
N VAL A 212 18.23 -6.73 -1.62
CA VAL A 212 17.30 -7.68 -1.00
C VAL A 212 17.12 -7.24 0.44
N LEU A 213 15.94 -6.72 0.79
CA LEU A 213 15.56 -6.34 2.14
C LEU A 213 14.87 -7.53 2.82
N SER A 214 15.26 -7.85 4.05
CA SER A 214 14.63 -8.93 4.82
C SER A 214 14.60 -10.29 4.10
N GLY A 215 15.67 -10.62 3.41
CA GLY A 215 15.83 -11.95 2.82
C GLY A 215 15.97 -13.05 3.88
N TRP A 216 15.92 -14.30 3.42
CA TRP A 216 16.01 -15.52 4.25
C TRP A 216 15.02 -15.48 5.41
N SER A 217 13.72 -15.39 5.10
CA SER A 217 12.65 -15.30 6.11
C SER A 217 12.82 -14.13 7.08
N ASN A 218 13.10 -12.93 6.54
CA ASN A 218 13.19 -11.69 7.32
C ASN A 218 14.35 -11.66 8.32
N THR A 219 15.52 -12.15 7.91
CA THR A 219 16.73 -12.20 8.77
C THR A 219 17.90 -11.36 8.26
N GLN A 220 17.96 -11.02 6.96
CA GLN A 220 19.15 -10.40 6.36
C GLN A 220 18.82 -9.30 5.34
N THR A 221 19.75 -8.38 5.13
CA THR A 221 19.77 -7.44 4.00
C THR A 221 21.02 -7.67 3.17
N VAL A 222 20.86 -7.75 1.85
CA VAL A 222 21.93 -8.08 0.91
C VAL A 222 21.95 -7.12 -0.27
N ALA A 223 23.15 -6.75 -0.72
CA ALA A 223 23.39 -6.08 -1.99
C ALA A 223 24.21 -6.97 -2.92
N ARG A 224 23.80 -7.03 -4.17
CA ARG A 224 24.46 -7.79 -5.25
C ARG A 224 24.59 -6.92 -6.50
N ARG A 225 25.65 -7.15 -7.27
CA ARG A 225 25.67 -6.80 -8.69
C ARG A 225 25.14 -7.99 -9.46
N GLN A 226 24.01 -7.84 -10.13
CA GLN A 226 23.34 -8.88 -10.90
C GLN A 226 23.52 -8.64 -12.39
N PHE A 227 24.21 -9.54 -13.08
CA PHE A 227 24.21 -9.58 -14.55
C PHE A 227 22.98 -10.35 -15.02
N ARG A 228 22.08 -9.72 -15.80
CA ARG A 228 20.87 -10.37 -16.32
C ARG A 228 21.04 -10.72 -17.79
N ASN A 229 20.81 -11.98 -18.16
CA ASN A 229 20.86 -12.43 -19.56
C ASN A 229 19.50 -12.24 -20.26
N ARG A 230 19.50 -12.19 -21.60
CA ARG A 230 18.27 -12.17 -22.42
C ARG A 230 17.33 -13.34 -22.19
N ASN A 231 17.86 -14.50 -21.78
CA ASN A 231 17.07 -15.71 -21.46
C ASN A 231 16.59 -15.76 -20.00
N GLN A 232 16.51 -14.61 -19.32
CA GLN A 232 16.08 -14.44 -17.92
C GLN A 232 16.98 -15.09 -16.84
N THR A 233 17.98 -15.89 -17.22
CA THR A 233 19.04 -16.33 -16.28
C THR A 233 19.87 -15.13 -15.81
N HIS A 234 20.51 -15.25 -14.64
CA HIS A 234 21.28 -14.18 -14.04
C HIS A 234 22.48 -14.72 -13.25
N ASN A 235 23.51 -13.90 -13.12
CA ASN A 235 24.68 -14.16 -12.28
C ASN A 235 24.77 -13.07 -11.20
N ASN A 236 24.87 -13.47 -9.93
CA ASN A 236 24.95 -12.55 -8.79
C ASN A 236 26.38 -12.51 -8.24
N VAL A 237 26.97 -11.31 -8.17
CA VAL A 237 28.18 -11.02 -7.39
C VAL A 237 27.75 -10.39 -6.08
N LEU A 238 28.06 -11.01 -4.94
CA LEU A 238 27.78 -10.45 -3.61
C LEU A 238 28.63 -9.21 -3.37
N LEU A 239 28.00 -8.09 -3.02
CA LEU A 239 28.68 -6.84 -2.66
C LEU A 239 28.68 -6.64 -1.13
N LYS A 240 27.56 -6.96 -0.47
CA LYS A 240 27.43 -6.88 0.98
C LYS A 240 26.28 -7.74 1.50
N GLU A 241 26.46 -8.27 2.70
CA GLU A 241 25.45 -8.95 3.51
C GLU A 241 25.49 -8.37 4.93
N LEU A 242 24.34 -8.32 5.58
CA LEU A 242 24.17 -7.86 6.97
C LEU A 242 22.94 -8.54 7.60
N ALA A 243 23.04 -8.96 8.85
CA ALA A 243 21.89 -9.43 9.62
C ALA A 243 20.95 -8.26 9.94
N THR A 244 19.68 -8.37 9.53
CA THR A 244 18.62 -7.38 9.77
C THR A 244 17.31 -8.09 10.14
N PRO A 245 17.24 -8.77 11.29
CA PRO A 245 16.08 -9.54 11.70
C PRO A 245 14.85 -8.65 11.92
N GLY A 246 13.72 -9.04 11.35
CA GLY A 246 12.43 -8.34 11.55
C GLY A 246 12.34 -6.96 10.90
N LEU A 247 13.17 -6.65 9.90
CA LEU A 247 13.23 -5.33 9.26
C LEU A 247 11.97 -4.99 8.43
N LEU A 248 11.33 -5.97 7.78
CA LEU A 248 10.05 -5.82 7.07
C LEU A 248 8.88 -6.32 7.91
N HIS A 249 7.68 -5.81 7.64
CA HIS A 249 6.46 -6.20 8.33
C HIS A 249 5.25 -6.19 7.38
N ARG A 250 4.34 -7.16 7.52
CA ARG A 250 3.12 -7.24 6.67
C ARG A 250 2.16 -6.06 6.86
N ALA A 251 2.19 -5.44 8.04
CA ALA A 251 1.23 -4.42 8.46
C ALA A 251 1.86 -3.05 8.77
N ARG A 252 3.12 -2.80 8.38
CA ARG A 252 3.83 -1.52 8.59
C ARG A 252 4.89 -1.32 7.49
N PRO A 253 5.01 -0.14 6.89
CA PRO A 253 6.00 0.12 5.86
C PRO A 253 7.36 0.36 6.51
N MET A 254 8.36 -0.38 6.06
CA MET A 254 9.75 -0.02 6.26
C MET A 254 10.07 1.13 5.29
N VAL A 255 10.17 2.35 5.79
CA VAL A 255 10.48 3.55 4.98
C VAL A 255 11.93 3.96 5.19
N PHE A 256 12.63 4.23 4.10
CA PHE A 256 14.05 4.58 4.10
C PHE A 256 14.42 5.46 2.90
N ARG A 257 15.51 6.22 3.08
CA ARG A 257 16.27 6.83 2.00
C ARG A 257 17.25 5.81 1.41
N LEU A 258 17.06 5.48 0.13
CA LEU A 258 18.09 4.90 -0.74
C LEU A 258 18.90 6.07 -1.31
N GLU A 259 20.20 6.12 -1.03
CA GLU A 259 21.11 7.09 -1.63
C GLU A 259 22.21 6.38 -2.43
N VAL A 260 22.36 6.78 -3.69
CA VAL A 260 23.30 6.23 -4.67
C VAL A 260 24.26 7.35 -5.06
N PHE A 261 25.54 7.19 -4.71
CA PHE A 261 26.59 8.14 -5.03
C PHE A 261 27.26 7.79 -6.36
N ASP A 262 27.70 8.80 -7.10
CA ASP A 262 28.31 8.65 -8.43
C ASP A 262 29.65 7.87 -8.39
N ASN A 263 30.28 7.78 -7.22
CA ASN A 263 31.47 6.97 -6.98
C ASN A 263 31.17 5.48 -6.68
N GLY A 264 29.91 5.06 -6.75
CA GLY A 264 29.48 3.68 -6.47
C GLY A 264 29.33 3.33 -4.99
N LEU A 265 29.39 4.30 -4.06
CA LEU A 265 28.87 4.13 -2.69
C LEU A 265 27.33 4.11 -2.72
N VAL A 266 26.73 3.28 -1.86
CA VAL A 266 25.27 3.17 -1.72
C VAL A 266 24.93 3.05 -0.25
N GLN A 267 23.92 3.79 0.19
CA GLN A 267 23.48 3.85 1.59
C GLN A 267 21.96 3.70 1.70
N LEU A 268 21.53 2.89 2.66
CA LEU A 268 20.13 2.77 3.09
C LEU A 268 20.00 3.31 4.52
N THR A 269 19.26 4.40 4.68
CA THR A 269 19.06 5.10 5.96
C THR A 269 17.58 5.09 6.28
N LYS A 270 17.17 4.55 7.44
CA LYS A 270 15.75 4.55 7.79
C LYS A 270 15.24 5.98 7.97
N ASP A 271 13.97 6.19 7.69
CA ASP A 271 13.34 7.48 7.93
C ASP A 271 13.43 7.87 9.42
N GLY A 272 13.86 9.11 9.67
CA GLY A 272 14.12 9.63 11.02
C GLY A 272 15.44 9.16 11.66
N GLU A 273 16.15 8.17 11.10
CA GLU A 273 17.47 7.75 11.60
C GLU A 273 18.60 8.59 10.97
N PRO A 274 19.61 9.04 11.75
CA PRO A 274 20.68 9.91 11.26
C PRO A 274 21.82 9.16 10.55
N LYS A 275 21.79 7.82 10.51
CA LYS A 275 22.87 6.97 10.00
C LYS A 275 22.32 5.82 9.16
N PRO A 276 23.03 5.37 8.11
CA PRO A 276 22.61 4.22 7.33
C PRO A 276 22.63 2.95 8.18
N PHE A 277 21.55 2.17 8.11
CA PHE A 277 21.51 0.83 8.69
C PHE A 277 22.24 -0.19 7.79
N PHE A 278 22.38 0.11 6.51
CA PHE A 278 23.08 -0.73 5.53
C PHE A 278 23.82 0.14 4.51
N GLN A 279 25.06 -0.24 4.19
CA GLN A 279 25.87 0.44 3.17
C GLN A 279 26.85 -0.52 2.50
N PHE A 280 27.17 -0.24 1.23
CA PHE A 280 28.17 -0.97 0.44
C PHE A 280 28.77 -0.06 -0.63
N SER A 281 29.83 -0.52 -1.30
CA SER A 281 30.42 0.20 -2.42
C SER A 281 30.91 -0.74 -3.51
N ASP A 282 30.73 -0.35 -4.77
CA ASP A 282 31.21 -1.05 -5.97
C ASP A 282 31.88 -0.04 -6.92
N THR A 283 32.94 0.60 -6.43
CA THR A 283 33.60 1.75 -7.09
C THR A 283 34.07 1.46 -8.52
N LEU A 284 34.51 0.22 -8.79
CA LEU A 284 34.98 -0.21 -10.12
C LEU A 284 33.85 -0.45 -11.12
N HIS A 285 32.60 -0.61 -10.66
CA HIS A 285 31.45 -0.89 -11.51
C HIS A 285 30.25 0.00 -11.12
N ALA A 286 30.51 1.26 -10.80
CA ALA A 286 29.48 2.21 -10.40
C ALA A 286 28.31 2.23 -11.41
N ILE A 287 27.14 1.82 -10.95
CA ILE A 287 25.88 1.78 -11.71
C ILE A 287 25.00 2.90 -11.16
N PRO A 288 24.61 3.89 -11.98
CA PRO A 288 23.64 4.89 -11.57
C PRO A 288 22.25 4.27 -11.44
N ALA A 289 21.45 4.81 -10.53
CA ALA A 289 20.01 4.57 -10.49
C ALA A 289 19.30 5.49 -11.49
N ASP A 290 19.51 5.25 -12.80
CA ASP A 290 18.74 5.95 -13.86
C ASP A 290 17.34 5.34 -13.99
N TYR A 291 17.22 4.03 -13.77
CA TYR A 291 15.97 3.28 -13.71
C TYR A 291 15.89 2.42 -12.44
N ILE A 292 14.70 2.30 -11.86
CA ILE A 292 14.41 1.46 -10.69
C ILE A 292 13.27 0.48 -11.02
N ALA A 293 13.38 -0.76 -10.56
CA ALA A 293 12.35 -1.80 -10.65
C ALA A 293 12.12 -2.46 -9.28
N PHE A 294 10.90 -2.95 -9.09
CA PHE A 294 10.48 -3.68 -7.89
C PHE A 294 10.06 -5.11 -8.29
N VAL A 295 10.47 -6.11 -7.51
CA VAL A 295 10.09 -7.52 -7.73
C VAL A 295 9.81 -8.21 -6.40
N LYS A 296 9.15 -9.37 -6.44
CA LYS A 296 8.97 -10.25 -5.28
C LYS A 296 9.68 -11.59 -5.46
N PHE A 297 9.99 -12.28 -4.38
CA PHE A 297 10.50 -13.65 -4.43
C PHE A 297 9.34 -14.66 -4.37
N ASP A 298 8.80 -14.90 -3.17
CA ASP A 298 7.76 -15.91 -2.88
C ASP A 298 6.49 -15.33 -2.23
N VAL A 299 6.56 -14.10 -1.71
CA VAL A 299 5.48 -13.42 -0.98
C VAL A 299 5.06 -12.14 -1.66
N ASP A 300 3.79 -11.75 -1.52
CA ASP A 300 3.30 -10.48 -2.04
C ASP A 300 3.92 -9.27 -1.30
N MET A 301 4.22 -8.25 -2.09
CA MET A 301 5.02 -7.09 -1.71
C MET A 301 4.36 -5.82 -2.24
N ILE A 302 4.25 -4.80 -1.39
CA ILE A 302 3.80 -3.47 -1.79
C ILE A 302 4.97 -2.51 -1.63
N TYR A 303 5.29 -1.81 -2.72
CA TYR A 303 6.34 -0.81 -2.78
C TYR A 303 5.71 0.58 -2.86
N PHE A 304 6.36 1.55 -2.23
CA PHE A 304 6.00 2.95 -2.27
C PHE A 304 7.23 3.72 -2.75
N TYR A 305 7.09 4.43 -3.86
CA TYR A 305 8.20 5.10 -4.53
C TYR A 305 7.80 6.53 -4.91
N ASP A 306 8.77 7.30 -5.39
CA ASP A 306 8.59 8.73 -5.67
C ASP A 306 7.99 9.49 -4.46
N CYS A 307 8.38 9.10 -3.24
CA CYS A 307 7.85 9.65 -1.99
C CYS A 307 8.40 11.06 -1.70
N PRO A 308 7.58 12.00 -1.19
CA PRO A 308 8.04 13.32 -0.75
C PRO A 308 9.22 13.21 0.23
N LEU A 309 10.29 13.95 -0.07
CA LEU A 309 11.58 13.85 0.62
C LEU A 309 11.60 14.57 1.97
N ASN A 310 10.71 15.53 2.16
CA ASN A 310 10.62 16.31 3.38
C ASN A 310 9.79 15.56 4.43
N VAL A 311 10.41 15.24 5.55
CA VAL A 311 9.69 15.35 6.82
C VAL A 311 9.61 16.85 7.10
N GLU A 312 8.50 17.48 6.68
CA GLU A 312 8.04 18.71 7.35
C GLU A 312 8.03 18.39 8.86
N PRO A 313 8.66 19.20 9.72
CA PRO A 313 8.59 18.97 11.16
C PRO A 313 7.11 18.94 11.56
N SER A 314 6.65 17.79 12.07
CA SER A 314 5.33 17.74 12.70
C SER A 314 5.29 18.84 13.75
N ALA A 315 4.34 19.75 13.61
CA ALA A 315 4.41 21.07 14.22
C ALA A 315 4.73 20.99 15.71
N THR A 316 5.67 21.82 16.16
CA THR A 316 5.88 22.07 17.59
C THR A 316 4.55 22.43 18.23
N ILE A 317 4.14 21.64 19.23
CA ILE A 317 2.93 21.88 20.01
C ILE A 317 3.10 23.23 20.71
N GLY A 318 2.40 24.26 20.21
CA GLY A 318 2.46 25.64 20.71
C GLY A 318 3.18 26.61 19.75
N GLY A 319 2.42 27.15 18.80
CA GLY A 319 2.81 28.26 17.93
C GLY A 319 1.58 28.74 17.16
N GLU A 320 1.33 30.05 17.10
CA GLU A 320 -0.01 30.59 16.75
C GLU A 320 -0.43 30.47 15.28
N ASP A 321 0.46 30.04 14.38
CA ASP A 321 0.13 29.74 12.98
C ASP A 321 -0.46 28.33 12.80
N SER A 322 -1.50 28.04 13.58
CA SER A 322 -2.36 26.88 13.37
C SER A 322 -3.21 27.07 12.10
N VAL A 323 -2.60 26.83 10.94
CA VAL A 323 -3.33 26.66 9.68
C VAL A 323 -4.15 25.39 9.79
N LEU A 324 -5.34 25.56 10.34
CA LEU A 324 -6.47 24.65 10.27
C LEU A 324 -6.74 24.35 8.80
N LEU A 325 -6.10 23.29 8.29
CA LEU A 325 -6.59 22.55 7.13
C LEU A 325 -7.91 21.89 7.54
N ARG A 326 -8.95 22.72 7.57
CA ARG A 326 -10.33 22.27 7.58
C ARG A 326 -10.47 21.33 6.40
N CYS A 327 -10.80 20.09 6.65
CA CYS A 327 -11.50 19.27 5.67
C CYS A 327 -12.80 20.01 5.38
N SER A 328 -12.77 20.88 4.36
CA SER A 328 -13.93 21.65 3.93
C SER A 328 -14.92 20.68 3.32
N ILE A 329 -15.96 20.36 4.09
CA ILE A 329 -17.17 19.75 3.56
C ILE A 329 -17.72 20.75 2.54
N ALA A 330 -17.81 20.32 1.29
CA ALA A 330 -18.41 21.05 0.17
C ALA A 330 -19.80 20.49 -0.09
#